data_AF-A0A9D0TFK7-F1
#
_entry.id   AF-A0A9D0TFK7-F1
#
_cell.length_a   1.000
_cell.length_b   1.000
_cell.length_c   1.000
_cell.angle_alpha   90.00
_cell.angle_beta   90.00
_cell.angle_gamma   90.00
#
_symmetry.space_group_name_H-M   'P 1'
#
loop_
_entity.id
_entity.type
_entity.pdbx_description
1 polymer ?
#
loop_
_entity_poly.entity_id
_entity_poly.type
_entity_poly.pdbx_seq_one_letter_code
_entity_poly.pdbx_strand_id
1 'polypeptide(L)'
;MTERTAIASEVRQLAQEVLGLANRKDGNGQFMFAGYQVLTQPFSETAPGVISYAGDAGQRQIQVGPVRQIADGDSGQAVFMDIPDGGGGFESIFSILETLASDLEANTPNGASLDQLDRAMDQFLGFRATAGARLNALDSQQSINEVMLLQLEQTRSVVEDLDFAEASTRLSRESITLQAAQQAFIKVQNLNLFNFI
;
A
#
# COMPACT_ATOMS: atom_id res chain seq x y z
N MET A 1 13.25 -43.56 -16.83
CA MET A 1 12.33 -42.41 -16.68
C MET A 1 11.64 -42.21 -18.01
N THR A 2 10.31 -42.12 -18.01
CA THR A 2 9.57 -41.71 -19.21
C THR A 2 9.53 -40.18 -19.28
N GLU A 3 9.33 -39.59 -20.45
CA GLU A 3 9.23 -38.12 -20.61
C GLU A 3 8.15 -37.53 -19.69
N ARG A 4 7.03 -38.25 -19.50
CA ARG A 4 5.94 -37.82 -18.59
C ARG A 4 6.36 -37.78 -17.13
N THR A 5 7.17 -38.74 -16.69
CA THR A 5 7.74 -38.73 -15.33
C THR A 5 8.67 -37.54 -15.12
N ALA A 6 9.39 -37.09 -16.16
CA ALA A 6 10.24 -35.90 -16.07
C ALA A 6 9.39 -34.62 -15.94
N ILE A 7 8.32 -34.49 -16.75
CA ILE A 7 7.40 -33.34 -16.67
C ILE A 7 6.69 -33.31 -15.31
N ALA A 8 6.24 -34.45 -14.79
CA ALA A 8 5.63 -34.51 -13.46
C ALA A 8 6.57 -33.99 -12.36
N SER A 9 7.86 -34.31 -12.45
CA SER A 9 8.87 -33.78 -11.52
C SER A 9 9.00 -32.26 -11.63
N GLU A 10 8.91 -31.70 -12.83
CA GLU A 10 8.94 -30.25 -13.06
C GLU A 10 7.68 -29.57 -12.49
N VAL A 11 6.50 -30.15 -12.69
CA VAL A 11 5.24 -29.65 -12.11
C VAL A 11 5.31 -29.60 -10.58
N ARG A 12 5.90 -30.61 -9.94
CA ARG A 12 6.10 -30.59 -8.47
C ARG A 12 7.11 -29.54 -8.02
N GLN A 13 8.16 -29.29 -8.80
CA GLN A 13 9.09 -28.19 -8.51
C GLN A 13 8.37 -26.84 -8.58
N LEU A 14 7.55 -26.62 -9.60
CA LEU A 14 6.72 -25.42 -9.72
C LEU A 14 5.73 -25.29 -8.55
N ALA A 15 5.12 -26.39 -8.09
CA ALA A 15 4.25 -26.38 -6.92
C ALA A 15 4.98 -25.92 -5.65
N GLN A 16 6.24 -26.35 -5.46
CA GLN A 16 7.08 -25.90 -4.35
C GLN A 16 7.47 -24.42 -4.47
N GLU A 17 7.73 -23.94 -5.69
CA GLU A 17 7.93 -22.50 -5.92
C GLU A 17 6.69 -21.69 -5.57
N VAL A 18 5.50 -22.12 -6.00
CA VAL A 18 4.22 -21.50 -5.65
C VAL A 18 4.02 -21.50 -4.14
N LEU A 19 4.35 -22.58 -3.44
CA LEU A 19 4.28 -22.65 -1.97
C LEU A 19 5.22 -21.64 -1.30
N GLY A 20 6.42 -21.46 -1.85
CA GLY A 20 7.36 -20.43 -1.44
C GLY A 20 6.81 -19.01 -1.66
N LEU A 21 6.15 -18.77 -2.79
CA LEU A 21 5.47 -17.50 -3.07
C LEU A 21 4.29 -17.24 -2.12
N ALA A 22 3.49 -18.27 -1.85
CA ALA A 22 2.34 -18.19 -0.96
C ALA A 22 2.75 -17.91 0.51
N ASN A 23 3.98 -18.28 0.89
CA ASN A 23 4.59 -17.97 2.18
C ASN A 23 5.53 -16.74 2.14
N ARG A 24 5.45 -15.90 1.10
CA ARG A 24 6.30 -14.70 1.00
C ARG A 24 6.01 -13.71 2.12
N LYS A 25 7.07 -13.09 2.61
CA LYS A 25 7.04 -11.99 3.57
C LYS A 25 7.24 -10.64 2.88
N ASP A 26 6.65 -9.60 3.45
CA ASP A 26 6.88 -8.22 3.06
C ASP A 26 8.21 -7.69 3.64
N GLY A 27 8.48 -6.39 3.42
CA GLY A 27 9.69 -5.72 3.94
C GLY A 27 9.76 -5.64 5.48
N ASN A 28 8.65 -5.87 6.19
CA ASN A 28 8.56 -5.88 7.64
C ASN A 28 8.65 -7.30 8.22
N GLY A 29 8.85 -8.33 7.38
CA GLY A 29 8.90 -9.73 7.79
C GLY A 29 7.53 -10.35 8.04
N GLN A 30 6.45 -9.69 7.62
CA GLN A 30 5.06 -10.12 7.77
C GLN A 30 4.62 -10.96 6.57
N PHE A 31 3.92 -12.07 6.79
CA PHE A 31 3.39 -12.91 5.72
C PHE A 31 2.31 -12.18 4.93
N MET A 32 2.49 -12.09 3.62
CA MET A 32 1.63 -11.29 2.74
C MET A 32 0.23 -11.89 2.60
N PHE A 33 0.12 -13.22 2.60
CA PHE A 33 -1.11 -13.96 2.32
C PHE A 33 -1.76 -14.57 3.58
N ALA A 34 -1.39 -14.13 4.78
CA ALA A 34 -1.92 -14.66 6.03
C ALA A 34 -3.19 -13.93 6.55
N GLY A 35 -3.72 -12.98 5.79
CA GLY A 35 -4.82 -12.13 6.25
C GLY A 35 -4.39 -11.21 7.39
N TYR A 36 -5.12 -11.20 8.50
CA TYR A 36 -4.71 -10.47 9.72
C TYR A 36 -3.67 -11.24 10.55
N GLN A 37 -3.49 -12.55 10.34
CA GLN A 37 -2.52 -13.38 11.07
C GLN A 37 -1.08 -13.28 10.52
N VAL A 38 -0.60 -12.06 10.34
CA VAL A 38 0.63 -11.74 9.59
C VAL A 38 1.93 -12.36 10.12
N LEU A 39 1.93 -12.86 11.35
CA LEU A 39 3.08 -13.52 11.98
C LEU A 39 2.99 -15.05 11.96
N THR A 40 1.86 -15.60 11.54
CA THR A 40 1.64 -17.04 11.38
C THR A 40 1.98 -17.42 9.95
N GLN A 41 2.79 -18.48 9.77
CA GLN A 41 3.04 -19.02 8.44
C GLN A 41 1.72 -19.51 7.83
N PRO A 42 1.29 -18.96 6.68
CA PRO A 42 -0.05 -19.25 6.16
C PRO A 42 -0.17 -20.64 5.56
N PHE A 43 0.85 -21.17 4.87
CA PHE A 43 0.74 -22.44 4.16
C PHE A 43 1.77 -23.45 4.65
N SER A 44 1.31 -24.65 5.01
CA SER A 44 2.15 -25.80 5.33
C SER A 44 1.67 -27.05 4.60
N GLU A 45 2.61 -27.81 4.06
CA GLU A 45 2.34 -29.09 3.40
C GLU A 45 2.20 -30.19 4.45
N THR A 46 1.07 -30.90 4.42
CA THR A 46 0.76 -32.00 5.37
C THR A 46 0.95 -33.38 4.74
N ALA A 47 0.80 -33.45 3.43
CA ALA A 47 1.11 -34.58 2.56
C ALA A 47 1.33 -34.03 1.14
N PRO A 48 1.91 -34.80 0.20
CA PRO A 48 2.12 -34.34 -1.18
C PRO A 48 0.84 -33.71 -1.77
N GLY A 49 0.91 -32.43 -2.13
CA GLY A 49 -0.22 -31.68 -2.70
C GLY A 49 -1.32 -31.27 -1.71
N VAL A 50 -1.28 -31.75 -0.47
CA VAL A 50 -2.27 -31.44 0.58
C VAL A 50 -1.72 -30.32 1.47
N ILE A 51 -2.11 -29.09 1.14
CA ILE A 51 -1.73 -27.89 1.88
C ILE A 51 -2.80 -27.50 2.89
N SER A 52 -2.38 -27.22 4.12
CA SER A 52 -3.21 -26.57 5.14
C SER A 52 -2.97 -25.06 5.14
N TYR A 53 -4.06 -24.29 5.23
CA TYR A 53 -4.03 -22.85 5.42
C TYR A 53 -4.27 -22.48 6.89
N ALA A 54 -3.34 -21.75 7.49
CA ALA A 54 -3.36 -21.32 8.88
C ALA A 54 -3.54 -19.79 9.04
N GLY A 55 -3.90 -19.08 7.98
CA GLY A 55 -4.26 -17.66 8.05
C GLY A 55 -5.76 -17.43 8.29
N ASP A 56 -6.23 -16.23 7.95
CA ASP A 56 -7.66 -15.90 7.93
C ASP A 56 -8.08 -15.23 6.61
N ALA A 57 -9.39 -15.11 6.39
CA ALA A 57 -9.97 -14.51 5.19
C ALA A 57 -9.94 -12.96 5.19
N GLY A 58 -9.29 -12.34 6.18
CA GLY A 58 -9.23 -10.89 6.34
C GLY A 58 -8.37 -10.19 5.29
N GLN A 59 -8.65 -8.92 5.07
CA GLN A 59 -7.84 -8.03 4.23
C GLN A 59 -7.45 -6.80 5.04
N ARG A 60 -6.15 -6.51 5.14
CA ARG A 60 -5.70 -5.32 5.86
C ARG A 60 -5.94 -4.10 5.01
N GLN A 61 -6.44 -3.05 5.64
CA GLN A 61 -6.77 -1.80 5.00
C GLN A 61 -5.77 -0.73 5.43
N ILE A 62 -5.21 -0.02 4.47
CA ILE A 62 -4.30 1.10 4.68
C ILE A 62 -5.03 2.39 4.38
N GLN A 63 -5.00 3.32 5.33
CA GLN A 63 -5.55 4.65 5.13
C GLN A 63 -4.60 5.48 4.26
N VAL A 64 -5.08 5.94 3.11
CA VAL A 64 -4.30 6.66 2.09
C VAL A 64 -4.75 8.12 1.94
N GLY A 65 -5.80 8.50 2.67
CA GLY A 65 -6.32 9.85 2.76
C GLY A 65 -7.33 9.98 3.91
N PRO A 66 -7.93 11.17 4.11
CA PRO A 66 -8.79 11.43 5.27
C PRO A 66 -9.96 10.46 5.43
N VAL A 67 -10.53 9.99 4.31
CA VAL A 67 -11.69 9.10 4.27
C VAL A 67 -11.50 7.89 3.35
N ARG A 68 -10.30 7.70 2.80
CA ARG A 68 -10.02 6.64 1.80
C ARG A 68 -9.10 5.58 2.40
N GLN A 69 -9.53 4.33 2.31
CA GLN A 69 -8.75 3.15 2.65
C GLN A 69 -8.60 2.24 1.43
N ILE A 70 -7.47 1.55 1.34
CA ILE A 70 -7.16 0.61 0.26
C ILE A 70 -6.61 -0.67 0.89
N ALA A 71 -7.07 -1.83 0.42
CA ALA A 71 -6.55 -3.11 0.87
C ALA A 71 -5.08 -3.28 0.43
N ASP A 72 -4.20 -3.71 1.32
CA ASP A 72 -2.78 -3.95 1.00
C ASP A 72 -2.50 -5.32 0.38
N GLY A 73 -3.50 -6.20 0.32
CA GLY A 73 -3.38 -7.55 -0.20
C GLY A 73 -4.69 -8.34 -0.11
N ASP A 74 -4.62 -9.59 -0.56
CA ASP A 74 -5.71 -10.56 -0.54
C ASP A 74 -5.32 -11.76 0.33
N SER A 75 -6.30 -12.41 0.95
CA SER A 75 -6.05 -13.57 1.80
C SER A 75 -5.57 -14.76 0.97
N GLY A 76 -4.65 -15.55 1.53
CA GLY A 76 -4.13 -16.74 0.88
C GLY A 76 -5.23 -17.77 0.61
N GLN A 77 -6.25 -17.84 1.45
CA GLN A 77 -7.42 -18.67 1.20
C GLN A 77 -8.08 -18.31 -0.14
N ALA A 78 -8.40 -17.03 -0.36
CA ALA A 78 -9.04 -16.60 -1.60
C ALA A 78 -8.11 -16.76 -2.82
N VAL A 79 -6.80 -16.54 -2.66
CA VAL A 79 -5.85 -16.57 -3.78
C VAL A 79 -5.46 -17.99 -4.20
N PHE A 80 -5.22 -18.90 -3.26
CA PHE A 80 -4.59 -20.19 -3.51
C PHE A 80 -5.46 -21.41 -3.19
N MET A 81 -6.51 -21.27 -2.35
CA MET A 81 -7.31 -22.40 -1.86
C MET A 81 -8.71 -22.46 -2.47
N ASP A 82 -9.33 -21.30 -2.74
CA ASP A 82 -10.72 -21.22 -3.16
C ASP A 82 -10.86 -21.12 -4.70
N ILE A 83 -10.14 -21.96 -5.46
CA ILE A 83 -10.29 -21.99 -6.93
C ILE A 83 -11.54 -22.79 -7.29
N PRO A 84 -12.49 -22.24 -8.06
CA PRO A 84 -13.70 -22.97 -8.44
C PRO A 84 -13.40 -24.25 -9.22
N ASP A 85 -13.95 -25.39 -8.79
CA ASP A 85 -13.72 -26.69 -9.43
C ASP A 85 -14.62 -26.95 -10.66
N GLY A 86 -15.61 -26.07 -10.89
CA GLY A 86 -16.63 -26.20 -11.95
C GLY A 86 -17.84 -27.06 -11.57
N GLY A 87 -17.80 -27.76 -10.44
CA GLY A 87 -18.90 -28.52 -9.83
C GLY A 87 -19.63 -27.78 -8.71
N GLY A 88 -19.20 -26.55 -8.39
CA GLY A 88 -19.74 -25.73 -7.30
C GLY A 88 -18.96 -25.87 -5.99
N GLY A 89 -17.85 -26.60 -6.01
CA GLY A 89 -16.86 -26.66 -4.94
C GLY A 89 -15.64 -25.81 -5.24
N PHE A 90 -14.63 -25.97 -4.39
CA PHE A 90 -13.35 -25.30 -4.50
C PHE A 90 -12.20 -26.29 -4.33
N GLU A 91 -11.09 -26.01 -4.99
CA GLU A 91 -9.86 -26.77 -4.89
C GLU A 91 -8.65 -25.82 -4.78
N SER A 92 -7.59 -26.28 -4.12
CA SER A 92 -6.35 -25.50 -4.04
C SER A 92 -5.47 -25.69 -5.27
N ILE A 93 -4.67 -24.68 -5.62
CA ILE A 93 -3.71 -24.79 -6.73
C ILE A 93 -2.71 -25.93 -6.52
N PHE A 94 -2.41 -26.23 -5.26
CA PHE A 94 -1.47 -27.28 -4.88
C PHE A 94 -2.04 -28.67 -5.16
N SER A 95 -3.33 -28.89 -4.87
CA SER A 95 -4.03 -30.14 -5.18
C SER A 95 -4.16 -30.34 -6.70
N ILE A 96 -4.46 -29.26 -7.44
CA ILE A 96 -4.54 -29.29 -8.91
C ILE A 96 -3.18 -29.69 -9.51
N LEU A 97 -2.09 -29.08 -9.06
CA LEU A 97 -0.74 -29.38 -9.54
C LEU A 97 -0.29 -30.80 -9.19
N GLU A 98 -0.58 -31.27 -7.98
CA GLU A 98 -0.24 -32.65 -7.59
C GLU A 98 -1.06 -33.68 -8.37
N THR A 99 -2.35 -33.41 -8.60
CA THR A 99 -3.21 -34.28 -9.43
C THR A 99 -2.65 -34.39 -10.84
N LEU A 100 -2.29 -33.25 -11.46
CA LEU A 100 -1.65 -33.25 -12.77
C LEU A 100 -0.34 -34.06 -12.78
N ALA A 101 0.52 -33.87 -11.78
CA ALA A 101 1.79 -34.61 -11.68
C ALA A 101 1.55 -36.12 -11.53
N SER A 102 0.60 -36.51 -10.67
CA SER A 102 0.24 -37.91 -10.44
C SER A 102 -0.32 -38.58 -11.70
N ASP A 103 -1.21 -37.91 -12.42
CA ASP A 103 -1.79 -38.40 -13.68
C ASP A 103 -0.71 -38.60 -14.76
N LEU A 104 0.27 -37.70 -14.84
CA LEU A 104 1.40 -37.82 -15.75
C LEU A 104 2.29 -39.02 -15.42
N GLU A 105 2.55 -39.29 -14.13
CA GLU A 105 3.34 -40.44 -13.68
C GLU A 105 2.62 -41.77 -13.90
N ALA A 106 1.31 -41.79 -13.68
CA ALA A 106 0.45 -42.95 -13.94
C ALA A 106 0.22 -43.20 -15.44
N ASN A 107 0.69 -42.30 -16.31
CA ASN A 107 0.46 -42.31 -17.75
C ASN A 107 -1.06 -42.30 -18.10
N THR A 108 -1.84 -41.58 -17.30
CA THR A 108 -3.29 -41.38 -17.45
C THR A 108 -3.64 -39.89 -17.43
N PRO A 109 -3.06 -39.05 -18.32
CA PRO A 109 -3.33 -37.62 -18.31
C PRO A 109 -4.82 -37.33 -18.51
N ASN A 110 -5.37 -36.47 -17.66
CA ASN A 110 -6.77 -36.06 -17.68
C ASN A 110 -6.90 -34.60 -18.17
N GLY A 111 -7.78 -34.36 -19.14
CA GLY A 111 -8.07 -33.00 -19.62
C GLY A 111 -8.67 -32.09 -18.55
N ALA A 112 -9.39 -32.67 -17.57
CA ALA A 112 -9.97 -31.91 -16.46
C ALA A 112 -8.91 -31.20 -15.61
N SER A 113 -7.71 -31.79 -15.45
CA SER A 113 -6.61 -31.18 -14.70
C SER A 113 -6.07 -29.92 -15.40
N LEU A 114 -6.14 -29.88 -16.74
CA LEU A 114 -5.81 -28.67 -17.51
C LEU A 114 -6.90 -27.61 -17.40
N ASP A 115 -8.18 -28.01 -17.47
CA ASP A 115 -9.30 -27.08 -17.25
C ASP A 115 -9.25 -26.44 -15.85
N GLN A 116 -8.83 -27.20 -14.84
CA GLN A 116 -8.63 -26.70 -13.48
C GLN A 116 -7.46 -25.71 -13.38
N LEU A 117 -6.34 -25.98 -14.09
CA LEU A 117 -5.24 -25.02 -14.17
C LEU A 117 -5.65 -23.73 -14.87
N ASP A 118 -6.47 -23.80 -15.92
CA ASP A 118 -6.99 -22.61 -16.59
C ASP A 118 -7.83 -21.76 -15.63
N ARG A 119 -8.70 -22.38 -14.83
CA ARG A 119 -9.47 -21.67 -13.78
C ARG A 119 -8.57 -21.04 -12.72
N ALA A 120 -7.51 -21.74 -12.32
CA ALA A 120 -6.55 -21.19 -11.38
C ALA A 120 -5.84 -19.96 -11.98
N MET A 121 -5.42 -20.04 -13.25
CA MET A 121 -4.81 -18.92 -13.95
C MET A 121 -5.75 -17.72 -14.05
N ASP A 122 -7.02 -17.95 -14.39
CA ASP A 122 -8.04 -16.90 -14.44
C ASP A 122 -8.23 -16.22 -13.07
N GLN A 123 -8.21 -17.01 -11.98
CA GLN A 123 -8.26 -16.46 -10.63
C GLN A 123 -7.05 -15.57 -10.33
N PHE A 124 -5.82 -16.03 -10.61
CA PHE A 124 -4.62 -15.21 -10.43
C PHE A 124 -4.66 -13.94 -11.28
N LEU A 125 -5.16 -14.02 -12.52
CA LEU A 125 -5.35 -12.85 -13.38
C LEU A 125 -6.37 -11.87 -12.78
N GLY A 126 -7.46 -12.37 -12.18
CA GLY A 126 -8.44 -11.55 -11.45
C GLY A 126 -7.82 -10.80 -10.27
N PHE A 127 -7.01 -11.48 -9.45
CA PHE A 127 -6.27 -10.83 -8.36
C PHE A 127 -5.25 -9.80 -8.88
N ARG A 128 -4.54 -10.10 -9.96
CA ARG A 128 -3.62 -9.14 -10.60
C ARG A 128 -4.35 -7.90 -11.13
N ALA A 129 -5.53 -8.07 -11.73
CA ALA A 129 -6.36 -6.96 -12.19
C ALA A 129 -6.83 -6.10 -11.01
N THR A 130 -7.25 -6.74 -9.91
CA THR A 130 -7.66 -6.04 -8.68
C THR A 130 -6.50 -5.26 -8.07
N ALA A 131 -5.30 -5.86 -8.00
CA ALA A 131 -4.09 -5.16 -7.57
C ALA A 131 -3.78 -3.95 -8.47
N GLY A 132 -3.91 -4.09 -9.79
CA GLY A 132 -3.78 -2.97 -10.73
C GLY A 132 -4.78 -1.84 -10.48
N ALA A 133 -6.03 -2.16 -10.18
CA ALA A 133 -7.04 -1.16 -9.82
C ALA A 133 -6.69 -0.44 -8.49
N ARG A 134 -6.14 -1.17 -7.51
CA ARG A 134 -5.64 -0.59 -6.26
C ARG A 134 -4.46 0.35 -6.49
N LEU A 135 -3.53 0.00 -7.40
CA LEU A 135 -2.41 0.87 -7.79
C LEU A 135 -2.90 2.18 -8.44
N ASN A 136 -3.83 2.11 -9.39
CA ASN A 136 -4.42 3.31 -10.00
C ASN A 136 -5.12 4.21 -8.96
N ALA A 137 -5.79 3.59 -7.98
CA ALA A 137 -6.41 4.31 -6.88
C ALA A 137 -5.38 4.98 -5.96
N LEU A 138 -4.24 4.33 -5.71
CA LEU A 138 -3.11 4.90 -4.97
C LEU A 138 -2.48 6.08 -5.71
N ASP A 139 -2.22 5.94 -7.01
CA ASP A 139 -1.64 7.01 -7.83
C ASP A 139 -2.54 8.25 -7.85
N SER A 140 -3.85 8.05 -8.04
CA SER A 140 -4.83 9.15 -7.97
C SER A 140 -4.86 9.81 -6.61
N GLN A 141 -4.80 9.03 -5.53
CA GLN A 141 -4.77 9.57 -4.17
C GLN A 141 -3.47 10.31 -3.86
N GLN A 142 -2.34 9.86 -4.40
CA GLN A 142 -1.07 10.55 -4.28
C GLN A 142 -1.14 11.95 -4.90
N SER A 143 -1.68 12.09 -6.10
CA SER A 143 -1.87 13.42 -6.72
C SER A 143 -2.79 14.33 -5.90
N ILE A 144 -3.85 13.77 -5.29
CA ILE A 144 -4.73 14.53 -4.38
C ILE A 144 -3.95 15.01 -3.15
N ASN A 145 -3.13 14.14 -2.56
CA ASN A 145 -2.33 14.47 -1.38
C ASN A 145 -1.28 15.55 -1.70
N GLU A 146 -0.65 15.49 -2.87
CA GLU A 146 0.31 16.52 -3.34
C GLU A 146 -0.37 17.89 -3.52
N VAL A 147 -1.56 17.94 -4.12
CA VAL A 147 -2.34 19.19 -4.25
C VAL A 147 -2.73 19.73 -2.88
N MET A 148 -3.17 18.86 -1.96
CA MET A 148 -3.51 19.25 -0.60
C MET A 148 -2.30 19.83 0.14
N LEU A 149 -1.12 19.23 -0.03
CA LEU A 149 0.12 19.74 0.55
C LEU A 149 0.45 21.14 0.04
N LEU A 150 0.40 21.36 -1.27
CA LEU A 150 0.63 22.67 -1.88
C LEU A 150 -0.35 23.74 -1.35
N GLN A 151 -1.62 23.39 -1.18
CA GLN A 151 -2.61 24.31 -0.62
C GLN A 151 -2.31 24.68 0.83
N LEU A 152 -1.88 23.70 1.64
CA LEU A 152 -1.46 23.94 3.01
C LEU A 152 -0.22 24.85 3.09
N GLU A 153 0.74 24.66 2.18
CA GLU A 153 1.92 25.53 2.07
C GLU A 153 1.55 26.96 1.68
N GLN A 154 0.65 27.16 0.71
CA GLN A 154 0.16 28.48 0.32
C GLN A 154 -0.59 29.16 1.47
N THR A 155 -1.47 28.43 2.16
CA THR A 155 -2.22 28.95 3.30
C THR A 155 -1.27 29.38 4.41
N ARG A 156 -0.23 28.58 4.68
CA ARG A 156 0.82 28.92 5.64
C ARG A 156 1.57 30.17 5.22
N SER A 157 1.98 30.29 3.95
CA SER A 157 2.68 31.48 3.45
C SER A 157 1.84 32.74 3.65
N VAL A 158 0.55 32.73 3.30
CA VAL A 158 -0.32 33.90 3.46
C VAL A 158 -0.47 34.30 4.93
N VAL A 159 -0.58 33.33 5.83
CA VAL A 159 -0.65 33.60 7.28
C VAL A 159 0.68 34.15 7.80
N GLU A 160 1.81 33.59 7.38
CA GLU A 160 3.16 34.03 7.78
C GLU A 160 3.52 35.43 7.22
N ASP A 161 3.16 35.70 5.96
CA ASP A 161 3.38 36.99 5.28
C ASP A 161 2.56 38.14 5.91
N LEU A 162 1.34 37.85 6.39
CA LEU A 162 0.50 38.82 7.10
C LEU A 162 1.18 39.33 8.37
N ASP A 163 1.80 38.43 9.14
CA ASP A 163 2.51 38.77 10.37
C ASP A 163 3.74 39.65 10.10
N PHE A 164 4.49 39.40 9.01
CA PHE A 164 5.60 40.26 8.59
C PHE A 164 5.13 41.67 8.19
N ALA A 165 4.02 41.78 7.44
CA ALA A 165 3.45 43.07 7.06
C ALA A 165 2.98 43.88 8.28
N GLU A 166 2.37 43.22 9.27
CA GLU A 166 1.97 43.85 10.53
C GLU A 166 3.20 44.30 11.35
N ALA A 167 4.21 43.44 11.49
CA ALA A 167 5.44 43.76 12.21
C ALA A 167 6.17 44.97 11.60
N SER A 168 6.27 45.03 10.27
CA SER A 168 6.84 46.19 9.55
C SER A 168 6.04 47.47 9.78
N THR A 169 4.71 47.38 9.75
CA THR A 169 3.83 48.53 10.02
C THR A 169 3.98 49.04 11.45
N ARG A 170 4.07 48.14 12.43
CA ARG A 170 4.31 48.49 13.84
C ARG A 170 5.66 49.17 14.02
N LEU A 171 6.73 48.61 13.45
CA LEU A 171 8.06 49.21 13.48
C LEU A 171 8.08 50.60 12.84
N SER A 172 7.38 50.79 11.72
CA SER A 172 7.26 52.10 11.06
C SER A 172 6.58 53.13 11.98
N ARG A 173 5.48 52.75 12.65
CA ARG A 173 4.81 53.61 13.64
C ARG A 173 5.71 53.95 14.82
N GLU A 174 6.44 52.98 15.36
CA GLU A 174 7.39 53.20 16.46
C GLU A 174 8.51 54.16 16.04
N SER A 175 9.07 53.99 14.84
CA SER A 175 10.11 54.87 14.29
C SER A 175 9.61 56.31 14.09
N ILE A 176 8.40 56.49 13.51
CA ILE A 176 7.77 57.81 13.34
C ILE A 176 7.52 58.46 14.70
N THR A 177 7.00 57.69 15.66
CA THR A 177 6.73 58.19 17.02
C THR A 177 8.01 58.62 17.72
N LEU A 178 9.08 57.82 17.59
CA LEU A 178 10.40 58.14 18.15
C LEU A 178 10.98 59.41 17.52
N GLN A 179 10.91 59.57 16.19
CA GLN A 179 11.36 60.78 15.50
C GLN A 179 10.56 62.02 15.92
N ALA A 180 9.24 61.91 16.04
CA ALA A 180 8.39 63.00 16.50
C ALA A 180 8.73 63.42 17.94
N ALA A 181 8.95 62.44 18.83
CA ALA A 181 9.40 62.70 20.20
C ALA A 181 10.75 63.42 20.24
N GLN A 182 11.73 62.99 19.42
CA GLN A 182 13.03 63.65 19.29
C GLN A 182 12.91 65.09 18.76
N GLN A 183 12.09 65.33 17.73
CA GLN A 183 11.87 66.69 17.21
C GLN A 183 11.16 67.60 18.21
N ALA A 184 10.14 67.08 18.92
CA ALA A 184 9.47 67.82 19.98
C ALA A 184 10.45 68.18 21.10
N PHE A 185 11.31 67.25 21.49
CA PHE A 185 12.37 67.47 22.46
C PHE A 185 13.35 68.57 22.02
N ILE A 186 13.83 68.54 20.77
CA ILE A 186 14.71 69.58 20.22
C ILE A 186 14.00 70.94 20.16
N LYS A 187 12.71 71.00 19.77
CA LYS A 187 11.93 72.25 19.76
C LYS A 187 11.74 72.83 21.16
N VAL A 188 11.45 72.00 22.16
CA VAL A 188 11.35 72.43 23.57
C VAL A 188 12.70 72.90 24.10
N GLN A 189 13.80 72.22 23.76
CA GLN A 189 15.15 72.66 24.10
C GLN A 189 15.51 74.01 23.47
N ASN A 190 15.15 74.26 22.21
CA ASN A 190 15.37 75.55 21.54
C ASN A 190 14.51 76.69 22.11
N LEU A 191 13.26 76.41 22.52
CA LEU A 191 12.38 77.40 23.17
C LEU A 191 12.90 77.84 24.55
N ASN A 192 13.58 76.94 25.26
CA ASN A 192 14.19 77.27 26.56
C ASN A 192 15.51 78.05 26.44
N LEU A 193 16.14 78.06 25.25
CA LEU A 193 17.43 78.73 25.05
C LEU A 193 17.32 80.13 24.40
N PHE A 194 16.18 80.49 23.80
CA PHE A 194 15.95 81.83 23.21
C PHE A 194 15.07 82.77 24.05
N ASN A 195 14.60 82.35 25.22
CA ASN A 195 13.83 83.18 26.16
C ASN A 195 14.64 83.65 27.38
N PHE A 196 15.97 83.42 27.42
CA PHE A 196 16.82 83.79 28.56
C PHE A 196 17.95 84.79 28.22
N ILE A 197 17.92 85.44 27.06
CA ILE A 197 18.79 86.60 26.77
C ILE A 197 17.97 87.71 26.12
#